data_AF-A0A150V543-F1
#
_entry.id   AF-A0A150V543-F1
#
_cell.length_a   1.000
_cell.length_b   1.000
_cell.length_c   1.000
_cell.angle_alpha   90.00
_cell.angle_beta   90.00
_cell.angle_gamma   90.00
#
_symmetry.space_group_name_H-M   'P 1'
#
loop_
_entity.id
_entity.type
_entity.pdbx_description
1 polymer ?
#
loop_
_entity_poly.entity_id
_entity_poly.type
_entity_poly.pdbx_seq_one_letter_code
_entity_poly.pdbx_strand_id
1 'polypeptide(L)'
;YHVAGYPRQAELPPAPFPHASINPRTRADKETVEEELAALNPPLYAPRRALDDSSTSLKRQHVENLTTILHTCMLKGDWQRATRAWGLLLRTEVAGRGMDVRRHGRWGIGAELLMRNSINVQDGFKLAREYYERLILQYPHTPHSQETSSLVFYPALFNIWIYEVQNRYRVLSENDVDHMSELILRRQELEDALPISQRMDDLIRSPPYDTNVELLKLRAMVALWVSDL
;
A
#
# COMPACT_ATOMS: atom_id res chain seq x y z
N TYR A 1 21.91 -44.32 9.19
CA TYR A 1 22.01 -42.85 9.12
C TYR A 1 22.70 -42.36 10.38
N HIS A 2 23.78 -41.59 10.25
CA HIS A 2 24.59 -41.12 11.39
C HIS A 2 24.36 -39.63 11.60
N VAL A 3 24.19 -39.22 12.85
CA VAL A 3 24.03 -37.81 13.24
C VAL A 3 25.28 -37.38 14.00
N ALA A 4 25.90 -36.29 13.55
CA ALA A 4 27.13 -35.78 14.14
C ALA A 4 26.91 -35.40 15.62
N GLY A 5 27.77 -35.87 16.51
CA GLY A 5 27.73 -35.54 17.95
C GLY A 5 26.90 -36.48 18.84
N TYR A 6 26.24 -37.52 18.29
CA TYR A 6 25.48 -38.49 19.10
C TYR A 6 26.29 -39.79 19.35
N PRO A 7 26.30 -40.33 20.58
CA PRO A 7 27.04 -41.55 20.91
C PRO A 7 26.50 -42.77 20.15
N ARG A 8 27.40 -43.62 19.64
CA ARG A 8 27.08 -44.73 18.72
C ARG A 8 26.26 -45.86 19.34
N GLN A 9 26.23 -45.96 20.66
CA GLN A 9 25.52 -47.02 21.39
C GLN A 9 24.13 -46.60 21.88
N ALA A 10 23.77 -45.33 21.72
CA ALA A 10 22.46 -44.83 22.15
C ALA A 10 21.50 -44.82 20.97
N GLU A 11 20.27 -45.34 21.19
CA GLU A 11 19.20 -45.24 20.21
C GLU A 11 18.85 -43.77 19.97
N LEU A 12 18.57 -43.42 18.72
CA LEU A 12 18.16 -42.07 18.37
C LEU A 12 16.82 -41.76 19.06
N PRO A 13 16.64 -40.53 19.59
CA PRO A 13 15.36 -40.12 20.17
C PRO A 13 14.23 -40.30 19.15
N PRO A 14 13.00 -40.64 19.60
CA PRO A 14 11.84 -40.74 18.72
C PRO A 14 11.58 -39.40 18.01
N ALA A 15 10.90 -39.45 16.86
CA ALA A 15 10.52 -38.26 16.09
C ALA A 15 9.80 -37.24 17.00
N PRO A 16 10.11 -35.92 16.92
CA PRO A 16 10.74 -35.21 15.79
C PRO A 16 12.18 -34.76 16.10
N PHE A 17 13.13 -35.69 16.07
CA PHE A 17 14.56 -35.41 16.01
C PHE A 17 15.02 -35.45 14.53
N PRO A 18 15.95 -34.59 14.04
CA PRO A 18 16.71 -33.53 14.73
C PRO A 18 16.08 -32.12 14.65
N HIS A 19 14.94 -31.97 13.98
CA HIS A 19 14.29 -30.66 13.79
C HIS A 19 12.79 -30.74 14.09
N ALA A 20 12.42 -30.56 15.36
CA ALA A 20 11.04 -30.23 15.74
C ALA A 20 10.84 -28.73 15.58
N SER A 21 9.78 -28.29 14.89
CA SER A 21 9.30 -26.93 15.05
C SER A 21 8.78 -26.77 16.48
N ILE A 22 9.14 -25.67 17.14
CA ILE A 22 8.56 -25.32 18.45
C ILE A 22 7.04 -25.29 18.28
N ASN A 23 6.35 -26.14 19.04
CA ASN A 23 4.89 -26.15 19.07
C ASN A 23 4.44 -24.77 19.60
N PRO A 24 3.72 -23.95 18.83
CA PRO A 24 3.39 -22.58 19.26
C PRO A 24 2.45 -22.55 20.49
N ARG A 25 1.89 -23.70 20.86
CA ARG A 25 1.05 -23.91 22.05
C ARG A 25 1.85 -23.99 23.35
N THR A 26 3.13 -24.39 23.29
CA THR A 26 4.07 -24.31 24.41
C THR A 26 4.87 -23.03 24.28
N ARG A 27 4.21 -21.87 24.41
CA ARG A 27 4.93 -20.67 24.84
C ARG A 27 5.32 -20.92 26.29
N ALA A 28 6.55 -21.36 26.51
CA ALA A 28 7.16 -21.30 27.82
C ALA A 28 7.01 -19.87 28.37
N ASP A 29 6.60 -19.78 29.62
CA ASP A 29 6.47 -18.54 30.38
C ASP A 29 7.76 -17.73 30.22
N LYS A 30 7.69 -16.60 29.51
CA LYS A 30 8.88 -15.82 29.14
C LYS A 30 9.66 -15.29 30.35
N GLU A 31 9.03 -15.25 31.52
CA GLU A 31 9.61 -14.74 32.75
C GLU A 31 10.69 -15.69 33.32
N THR A 32 10.58 -17.01 33.13
CA THR A 32 11.54 -17.97 33.70
C THR A 32 12.92 -17.91 33.04
N VAL A 33 12.97 -17.64 31.74
CA VAL A 33 14.23 -17.62 30.98
C VAL A 33 15.08 -16.39 31.31
N GLU A 34 14.47 -15.24 31.59
CA GLU A 34 15.21 -14.02 31.95
C GLU A 34 15.92 -14.15 33.30
N GLU A 35 15.27 -14.80 34.28
CA GLU A 35 15.85 -15.08 35.60
C GLU A 35 16.98 -16.12 35.53
N GLU A 36 16.81 -17.16 34.73
CA GLU A 36 17.85 -18.18 34.50
C GLU A 36 19.11 -17.59 33.83
N LEU A 37 18.92 -16.70 32.85
CA LEU A 37 20.04 -16.02 32.16
C LEU A 37 20.78 -15.04 33.09
N ALA A 38 20.05 -14.36 33.97
CA ALA A 38 20.61 -13.46 34.98
C ALA A 38 21.37 -14.22 36.10
N ALA A 39 21.02 -15.48 36.35
CA ALA A 39 21.69 -16.34 37.33
C ALA A 39 23.02 -16.95 36.83
N LEU A 40 23.36 -16.79 35.54
CA LEU A 40 24.63 -17.26 34.99
C LEU A 40 25.83 -16.45 35.53
N ASN A 41 27.03 -17.05 35.47
CA ASN A 41 28.28 -16.36 35.79
C ASN A 41 29.25 -16.45 34.60
N PRO A 42 29.51 -15.36 33.86
CA PRO A 42 28.98 -14.00 34.07
C PRO A 42 27.48 -13.90 33.71
N PRO A 43 26.73 -13.00 34.36
CA PRO A 43 25.29 -12.85 34.14
C PRO A 43 25.03 -12.31 32.74
N LEU A 44 24.15 -13.00 32.00
CA LEU A 44 23.77 -12.63 30.65
C LEU A 44 22.41 -11.91 30.71
N TYR A 45 22.40 -10.61 30.42
CA TYR A 45 21.16 -9.85 30.31
C TYR A 45 20.72 -9.81 28.85
N ALA A 46 19.55 -10.35 28.55
CA ALA A 46 18.89 -10.05 27.28
C ALA A 46 18.57 -8.54 27.25
N PRO A 47 18.79 -7.84 26.13
CA PRO A 47 18.31 -6.47 25.98
C PRO A 47 16.80 -6.47 26.22
N ARG A 48 16.38 -5.97 27.38
CA ARG A 48 14.97 -5.85 27.74
C ARG A 48 14.35 -5.00 26.64
N ARG A 49 13.48 -5.61 25.82
CA ARG A 49 12.57 -4.83 24.96
C ARG A 49 11.87 -3.89 25.93
N ALA A 50 12.17 -2.60 25.79
CA ALA A 50 11.77 -1.58 26.74
C ALA A 50 10.30 -1.81 27.10
N LEU A 51 10.01 -1.84 28.40
CA LEU A 51 8.67 -1.93 28.94
C LEU A 51 7.81 -0.85 28.25
N ASP A 52 7.00 -1.30 27.31
CA ASP A 52 6.05 -0.50 26.55
C ASP A 52 4.89 -0.12 27.46
N ASP A 53 4.62 1.19 27.63
CA ASP A 53 3.23 1.66 27.57
C ASP A 53 3.12 3.19 27.41
N SER A 54 3.95 3.98 28.10
CA SER A 54 3.81 5.45 28.06
C SER A 54 4.36 6.06 26.77
N SER A 55 5.55 5.65 26.33
CA SER A 55 6.18 6.16 25.11
C SER A 55 5.47 5.68 23.84
N THR A 56 4.92 4.47 23.85
CA THR A 56 4.06 3.93 22.80
C THR A 56 2.71 4.66 22.76
N SER A 57 2.13 4.96 23.92
CA SER A 57 0.93 5.78 24.04
C SER A 57 1.15 7.20 23.49
N LEU A 58 2.25 7.88 23.84
CA LEU A 58 2.59 9.21 23.29
C LEU A 58 2.81 9.18 21.78
N LYS A 59 3.52 8.17 21.27
CA LYS A 59 3.70 8.00 19.81
C LYS A 59 2.38 7.75 19.09
N ARG A 60 1.48 6.94 19.69
CA ARG A 60 0.13 6.72 19.15
C ARG A 60 -0.68 8.02 19.14
N GLN A 61 -0.67 8.77 20.24
CA GLN A 61 -1.32 10.08 20.32
C GLN A 61 -0.74 11.05 19.29
N HIS A 62 0.57 11.02 19.06
CA HIS A 62 1.21 11.82 18.02
C HIS A 62 0.72 11.44 16.61
N VAL A 63 0.60 10.15 16.31
CA VAL A 63 0.04 9.68 15.03
C VAL A 63 -1.42 10.12 14.87
N GLU A 64 -2.23 10.03 15.93
CA GLU A 64 -3.62 10.50 15.94
C GLU A 64 -3.68 12.01 15.67
N ASN A 65 -2.87 12.81 16.37
CA ASN A 65 -2.77 14.25 16.17
C ASN A 65 -2.28 14.63 14.77
N LEU A 66 -1.29 13.92 14.23
CA LEU A 66 -0.83 14.14 12.85
C LEU A 66 -1.91 13.79 11.84
N THR A 67 -2.68 12.73 12.09
CA THR A 67 -3.80 12.31 11.22
C THR A 67 -4.92 13.35 11.24
N THR A 68 -5.27 13.91 12.41
CA THR A 68 -6.29 14.97 12.49
C THR A 68 -5.82 16.27 11.84
N ILE A 69 -4.56 16.67 12.04
CA ILE A 69 -3.97 17.83 11.36
C ILE A 69 -3.98 17.62 9.85
N LEU A 70 -3.58 16.44 9.38
CA LEU A 70 -3.57 16.10 7.96
C LEU A 70 -4.96 16.28 7.34
N HIS A 71 -5.99 15.64 7.89
CA HIS A 71 -7.35 15.77 7.37
C HIS A 71 -7.89 17.19 7.46
N THR A 72 -7.59 17.92 8.55
CA THR A 72 -8.00 19.31 8.70
C THR A 72 -7.35 20.21 7.64
N CYS A 73 -6.07 20.00 7.35
CA CYS A 73 -5.36 20.73 6.29
C CYS A 73 -5.94 20.41 4.90
N MET A 74 -6.25 19.13 4.63
CA MET A 74 -6.90 18.72 3.38
C MET A 74 -8.28 19.38 3.21
N LEU A 75 -9.12 19.39 4.26
CA LEU A 75 -10.43 20.06 4.22
C LEU A 75 -10.34 21.57 4.03
N LYS A 76 -9.27 22.20 4.53
CA LYS A 76 -8.98 23.64 4.32
C LYS A 76 -8.33 23.94 2.97
N GLY A 77 -7.94 22.93 2.20
CA GLY A 77 -7.19 23.10 0.95
C GLY A 77 -5.73 23.50 1.14
N ASP A 78 -5.17 23.38 2.37
CA ASP A 78 -3.76 23.65 2.65
C ASP A 78 -2.91 22.41 2.37
N TRP A 79 -2.65 22.18 1.09
CA TRP A 79 -1.96 20.99 0.59
C TRP A 79 -0.47 20.94 1.00
N GLN A 80 0.16 22.11 1.20
CA GLN A 80 1.56 22.17 1.62
C GLN A 80 1.73 21.66 3.05
N ARG A 81 0.88 22.13 3.99
CA ARG A 81 0.92 21.64 5.37
C ARG A 81 0.46 20.19 5.47
N ALA A 82 -0.55 19.79 4.69
CA ALA A 82 -0.99 18.40 4.62
C ALA A 82 0.16 17.47 4.18
N THR A 83 0.91 17.84 3.13
CA THR A 83 2.06 17.05 2.64
C THR A 83 3.17 16.94 3.69
N ARG A 84 3.43 18.01 4.45
CA ARG A 84 4.41 17.97 5.56
C ARG A 84 3.94 17.06 6.70
N ALA A 85 2.66 17.15 7.10
CA ALA A 85 2.08 16.28 8.12
C ALA A 85 2.13 14.81 7.69
N TRP A 86 1.83 14.53 6.42
CA TRP A 86 1.97 13.20 5.83
C TRP A 86 3.41 12.68 5.86
N GLY A 87 4.38 13.51 5.49
CA GLY A 87 5.80 13.14 5.54
C GLY A 87 6.32 12.93 6.97
N LEU A 88 5.75 13.58 7.98
CA LEU A 88 6.01 13.28 9.39
C LEU A 88 5.40 11.92 9.77
N LEU A 89 4.14 11.69 9.42
CA LEU A 89 3.41 10.47 9.71
C LEU A 89 4.11 9.22 9.13
N LEU A 90 4.62 9.30 7.89
CA LEU A 90 5.40 8.20 7.28
C LEU A 90 6.70 7.87 8.03
N ARG A 91 7.29 8.84 8.71
CA ARG A 91 8.53 8.67 9.50
C ARG A 91 8.27 8.28 10.96
N THR A 92 7.02 8.28 11.41
CA THR A 92 6.68 7.85 12.76
C THR A 92 6.70 6.32 12.86
N GLU A 93 7.44 5.81 13.86
CA GLU A 93 7.49 4.39 14.17
C GLU A 93 6.92 4.12 15.57
N VAL A 94 5.86 3.32 15.62
CA VAL A 94 5.21 2.89 16.87
C VAL A 94 5.69 1.48 17.18
N ALA A 95 6.30 1.27 18.35
CA ALA A 95 6.88 -0.01 18.77
C ALA A 95 7.87 -0.62 17.75
N GLY A 96 8.68 0.24 17.09
CA GLY A 96 9.67 -0.17 16.09
C GLY A 96 9.07 -0.66 14.76
N ARG A 97 7.78 -0.44 14.54
CA ARG A 97 7.13 -0.66 13.25
C ARG A 97 6.77 0.67 12.62
N GLY A 98 7.21 0.85 11.39
CA GLY A 98 6.78 1.96 10.54
C GLY A 98 5.27 1.91 10.27
N MET A 99 4.76 3.05 9.84
CA MET A 99 3.36 3.18 9.48
C MET A 99 3.02 2.35 8.22
N ASP A 100 2.02 1.47 8.31
CA ASP A 100 1.52 0.71 7.15
C ASP A 100 0.59 1.56 6.28
N VAL A 101 1.05 1.84 5.06
CA VAL A 101 0.36 2.66 4.04
C VAL A 101 -0.91 1.97 3.52
N ARG A 102 -1.00 0.63 3.62
CA ARG A 102 -2.14 -0.13 3.11
C ARG A 102 -3.41 0.02 3.94
N ARG A 103 -3.27 0.40 5.21
CA ARG A 103 -4.37 0.46 6.18
C ARG A 103 -5.03 1.84 6.19
N HIS A 104 -6.29 1.90 6.59
CA HIS A 104 -7.04 3.15 6.81
C HIS A 104 -7.12 4.09 5.59
N GLY A 105 -7.07 3.57 4.35
CA GLY A 105 -7.17 4.39 3.13
C GLY A 105 -5.97 5.31 2.88
N ARG A 106 -4.88 5.12 3.64
CA ARG A 106 -3.66 5.92 3.60
C ARG A 106 -2.97 5.94 2.23
N TRP A 107 -3.07 4.84 1.51
CA TRP A 107 -2.62 4.73 0.12
C TRP A 107 -3.34 5.74 -0.79
N GLY A 108 -4.63 5.99 -0.60
CA GLY A 108 -5.37 6.97 -1.42
C GLY A 108 -4.96 8.41 -1.11
N ILE A 109 -4.76 8.71 0.19
CA ILE A 109 -4.34 10.03 0.65
C ILE A 109 -2.99 10.43 0.04
N GLY A 110 -2.04 9.49 -0.03
CA GLY A 110 -0.72 9.76 -0.62
C GLY A 110 -0.81 10.21 -2.08
N ALA A 111 -1.65 9.54 -2.87
CA ALA A 111 -1.88 9.93 -4.27
C ALA A 111 -2.58 11.28 -4.39
N GLU A 112 -3.62 11.51 -3.57
CA GLU A 112 -4.35 12.77 -3.58
C GLU A 112 -3.43 13.96 -3.27
N LEU A 113 -2.56 13.84 -2.26
CA LEU A 113 -1.60 14.87 -1.92
C LEU A 113 -0.64 15.16 -3.08
N LEU A 114 -0.16 14.13 -3.78
CA LEU A 114 0.74 14.32 -4.93
C LEU A 114 0.04 15.07 -6.08
N MET A 115 -1.22 14.75 -6.35
CA MET A 115 -2.01 15.43 -7.39
C MET A 115 -2.34 16.89 -7.02
N ARG A 116 -2.59 17.17 -5.74
CA ARG A 116 -3.03 18.50 -5.28
C ARG A 116 -1.87 19.44 -4.95
N ASN A 117 -0.71 18.89 -4.59
CA ASN A 117 0.47 19.68 -4.25
C ASN A 117 1.32 20.08 -5.48
N SER A 118 1.11 19.44 -6.64
CA SER A 118 1.78 19.80 -7.89
C SER A 118 1.23 21.11 -8.46
N ILE A 119 2.12 21.95 -8.99
CA ILE A 119 1.74 23.20 -9.67
C ILE A 119 0.97 22.90 -10.96
N ASN A 120 1.41 21.87 -11.70
CA ASN A 120 0.78 21.44 -12.95
C ASN A 120 0.02 20.13 -12.74
N VAL A 121 -1.21 20.06 -13.26
CA VAL A 121 -2.08 18.88 -13.14
C VAL A 121 -1.42 17.63 -13.75
N GLN A 122 -0.71 17.80 -14.87
CA GLN A 122 -0.02 16.70 -15.54
C GLN A 122 1.11 16.12 -14.69
N ASP A 123 1.88 16.98 -14.05
CA ASP A 123 2.98 16.55 -13.16
C ASP A 123 2.42 15.84 -11.93
N GLY A 124 1.31 16.35 -11.36
CA GLY A 124 0.61 15.71 -10.25
C GLY A 124 0.07 14.33 -10.59
N PHE A 125 -0.54 14.19 -11.77
CA PHE A 125 -1.01 12.91 -12.28
C PHE A 125 0.15 11.94 -12.47
N LYS A 126 1.26 12.38 -13.09
CA LYS A 126 2.45 11.54 -13.29
C LYS A 126 2.99 11.02 -11.96
N LEU A 127 3.14 11.89 -10.96
CA LEU A 127 3.61 11.51 -9.62
C LEU A 127 2.65 10.54 -8.93
N ALA A 128 1.34 10.76 -9.05
CA ALA A 128 0.32 9.86 -8.48
C ALA A 128 0.31 8.49 -9.18
N ARG A 129 0.45 8.46 -10.51
CA ARG A 129 0.59 7.23 -11.29
C ARG A 129 1.82 6.43 -10.85
N GLU A 130 2.99 7.07 -10.79
CA GLU A 130 4.23 6.45 -10.31
C GLU A 130 4.10 5.96 -8.85
N TYR A 131 3.34 6.67 -8.03
CA TYR A 131 3.05 6.26 -6.67
C TYR A 131 2.21 4.96 -6.62
N TYR A 132 1.12 4.87 -7.37
CA TYR A 132 0.32 3.64 -7.44
C TYR A 132 1.09 2.49 -8.07
N GLU A 133 1.86 2.73 -9.12
CA GLU A 133 2.67 1.70 -9.78
C GLU A 133 3.69 1.11 -8.80
N ARG A 134 4.33 1.94 -7.96
CA ARG A 134 5.19 1.46 -6.88
C ARG A 134 4.43 0.64 -5.84
N LEU A 135 3.23 1.07 -5.43
CA LEU A 135 2.40 0.30 -4.49
C LEU A 135 2.00 -1.07 -5.05
N ILE A 136 1.62 -1.13 -6.32
CA ILE A 136 1.26 -2.37 -7.01
C ILE A 136 2.43 -3.36 -7.02
N LEU A 137 3.64 -2.86 -7.33
CA LEU A 137 4.86 -3.68 -7.32
C LEU A 137 5.25 -4.12 -5.91
N GLN A 138 5.10 -3.23 -4.91
CA GLN A 138 5.46 -3.51 -3.53
C GLN A 138 4.48 -4.48 -2.84
N TYR A 139 3.20 -4.42 -3.21
CA TYR A 139 2.13 -5.16 -2.57
C TYR A 139 1.30 -5.94 -3.60
N PRO A 140 1.91 -6.94 -4.27
CA PRO A 140 1.20 -7.81 -5.18
C PRO A 140 0.14 -8.62 -4.44
N HIS A 141 -0.90 -9.03 -5.16
CA HIS A 141 -1.95 -9.87 -4.58
C HIS A 141 -1.39 -11.20 -4.08
N THR A 142 -1.76 -11.55 -2.84
CA THR A 142 -1.44 -12.82 -2.21
C THR A 142 -2.75 -13.47 -1.76
N PRO A 143 -3.07 -14.72 -2.18
CA PRO A 143 -4.40 -15.32 -1.96
C PRO A 143 -4.83 -15.45 -0.48
N HIS A 144 -3.87 -15.49 0.44
CA HIS A 144 -4.11 -15.73 1.86
C HIS A 144 -4.08 -14.43 2.69
N SER A 145 -3.84 -13.28 2.05
CA SER A 145 -3.78 -12.00 2.74
C SER A 145 -5.09 -11.23 2.58
N GLN A 146 -5.65 -10.79 3.70
CA GLN A 146 -6.81 -9.90 3.73
C GLN A 146 -6.40 -8.41 3.66
N GLU A 147 -5.11 -8.12 3.46
CA GLU A 147 -4.61 -6.76 3.41
C GLU A 147 -4.82 -6.14 2.03
N THR A 148 -4.94 -4.81 1.98
CA THR A 148 -5.03 -4.06 0.72
C THR A 148 -3.88 -4.46 -0.20
N SER A 149 -4.23 -4.94 -1.39
CA SER A 149 -3.28 -5.46 -2.38
C SER A 149 -3.45 -4.77 -3.72
N SER A 150 -2.72 -5.22 -4.73
CA SER A 150 -2.85 -4.75 -6.12
C SER A 150 -4.30 -4.72 -6.62
N LEU A 151 -5.18 -5.62 -6.15
CA LEU A 151 -6.61 -5.62 -6.47
C LEU A 151 -7.34 -4.32 -6.13
N VAL A 152 -6.87 -3.59 -5.12
CA VAL A 152 -7.46 -2.29 -4.72
C VAL A 152 -6.74 -1.12 -5.41
N PHE A 153 -5.44 -1.25 -5.64
CA PHE A 153 -4.63 -0.19 -6.26
C PHE A 153 -4.90 -0.02 -7.75
N TYR A 154 -5.14 -1.11 -8.50
CA TYR A 154 -5.43 -1.01 -9.93
C TYR A 154 -6.71 -0.22 -10.24
N PRO A 155 -7.87 -0.50 -9.62
CA PRO A 155 -9.06 0.32 -9.82
C PRO A 155 -8.81 1.81 -9.51
N ALA A 156 -8.09 2.11 -8.43
CA ALA A 156 -7.77 3.49 -8.08
C ALA A 156 -6.87 4.19 -9.11
N LEU A 157 -5.84 3.48 -9.61
CA LEU A 157 -4.97 3.96 -10.68
C LEU A 157 -5.77 4.27 -11.95
N PHE A 158 -6.62 3.34 -12.39
CA PHE A 158 -7.43 3.54 -13.60
C PHE A 158 -8.44 4.67 -13.42
N ASN A 159 -9.09 4.78 -12.26
CA ASN A 159 -10.02 5.88 -11.97
C ASN A 159 -9.35 7.25 -12.10
N ILE A 160 -8.15 7.39 -11.53
CA ILE A 160 -7.41 8.67 -11.61
C ILE A 160 -6.95 8.95 -13.05
N TRP A 161 -6.55 7.92 -13.80
CA TRP A 161 -6.17 8.09 -15.21
C TRP A 161 -7.36 8.49 -16.08
N ILE A 162 -8.50 7.81 -15.95
CA ILE A 162 -9.74 8.15 -16.66
C ILE A 162 -10.17 9.58 -16.31
N TYR A 163 -10.18 9.91 -15.01
CA TYR A 163 -10.53 11.25 -14.53
C TYR A 163 -9.63 12.33 -15.16
N GLU A 164 -8.32 12.09 -15.22
CA GLU A 164 -7.38 13.08 -15.76
C GLU A 164 -7.65 13.35 -17.24
N VAL A 165 -7.81 12.29 -18.04
CA VAL A 165 -8.13 12.41 -19.48
C VAL A 165 -9.45 13.14 -19.66
N GLN A 166 -10.54 12.67 -19.05
CA GLN A 166 -11.86 13.30 -19.18
C GLN A 166 -11.86 14.77 -18.71
N ASN A 167 -11.18 15.07 -17.60
CA ASN A 167 -11.12 16.42 -17.09
C ASN A 167 -10.35 17.35 -18.03
N ARG A 168 -9.25 16.88 -18.63
CA ARG A 168 -8.46 17.63 -19.61
C ARG A 168 -9.33 18.05 -20.79
N TYR A 169 -10.08 17.11 -21.36
CA TYR A 169 -10.92 17.37 -22.53
C TYR A 169 -12.19 18.15 -22.20
N ARG A 170 -12.76 17.98 -21.01
CA ARG A 170 -13.85 18.83 -20.51
C ARG A 170 -13.43 20.30 -20.44
N VAL A 171 -12.29 20.61 -19.81
CA VAL A 171 -11.80 21.99 -19.66
C VAL A 171 -11.48 22.61 -21.03
N LEU A 172 -10.97 21.82 -21.99
CA LEU A 172 -10.72 22.30 -23.34
C LEU A 172 -12.02 22.58 -24.11
N SER A 173 -13.01 21.70 -23.98
CA SER A 173 -14.32 21.83 -24.62
C SER A 173 -15.13 23.03 -24.12
N GLU A 174 -14.92 23.47 -22.87
CA GLU A 174 -15.62 24.63 -22.29
C GLU A 174 -15.18 25.97 -22.91
N ASN A 175 -14.06 26.03 -23.66
CA ASN A 175 -13.50 27.27 -24.21
C ASN A 175 -14.10 27.71 -25.55
N ASP A 176 -15.40 27.46 -25.79
CA ASP A 176 -16.15 27.87 -26.99
C ASP A 176 -15.42 27.51 -28.30
N VAL A 177 -15.32 26.20 -28.55
CA VAL A 177 -14.49 25.63 -29.63
C VAL A 177 -15.32 25.39 -30.90
N ASP A 178 -14.81 25.78 -32.06
CA ASP A 178 -15.44 25.48 -33.35
C ASP A 178 -15.61 23.97 -33.60
N HIS A 179 -16.61 23.58 -34.39
CA HIS A 179 -16.93 22.16 -34.65
C HIS A 179 -15.75 21.32 -35.20
N MET A 180 -14.91 21.90 -36.08
CA MET A 180 -13.72 21.19 -36.58
C MET A 180 -12.70 20.91 -35.47
N SER A 181 -12.58 21.82 -34.51
CA SER A 181 -11.70 21.69 -33.35
C SER A 181 -12.28 20.69 -32.35
N GLU A 182 -13.61 20.62 -32.20
CA GLU A 182 -14.29 19.59 -31.41
C GLU A 182 -14.01 18.17 -31.94
N LEU A 183 -14.08 17.97 -33.26
CA LEU A 183 -13.75 16.67 -33.87
C LEU A 183 -12.27 16.28 -33.67
N ILE A 184 -11.35 17.25 -33.73
CA ILE A 184 -9.93 17.03 -33.44
C ILE A 184 -9.75 16.67 -31.97
N LEU A 185 -10.46 17.36 -31.07
CA LEU A 185 -10.40 17.13 -29.63
C LEU A 185 -10.90 15.73 -29.27
N ARG A 186 -12.01 15.28 -29.85
CA ARG A 186 -12.54 13.92 -29.70
C ARG A 186 -11.56 12.85 -30.17
N ARG A 187 -10.90 13.09 -31.31
CA ARG A 187 -9.85 12.18 -31.80
C ARG A 187 -8.69 12.08 -30.82
N GLN A 188 -8.24 13.19 -30.25
CA GLN A 188 -7.17 13.18 -29.24
C GLN A 188 -7.60 12.50 -27.94
N GLU A 189 -8.85 12.73 -27.50
CA GLU A 189 -9.43 12.04 -26.35
C GLU A 189 -9.46 10.52 -26.56
N LEU A 190 -9.85 10.07 -27.76
CA LEU A 190 -9.81 8.67 -28.14
C LEU A 190 -8.38 8.12 -28.10
N GLU A 191 -7.40 8.84 -28.66
CA GLU A 191 -5.98 8.46 -28.63
C GLU A 191 -5.44 8.31 -27.19
N ASP A 192 -5.86 9.18 -26.27
CA ASP A 192 -5.47 9.12 -24.85
C ASP A 192 -6.21 8.01 -24.07
N ALA A 193 -7.45 7.67 -24.47
CA ALA A 193 -8.25 6.62 -23.83
C ALA A 193 -7.82 5.20 -24.23
N LEU A 194 -7.34 5.00 -25.46
CA LEU A 194 -6.93 3.68 -25.97
C LEU A 194 -5.86 2.97 -25.09
N PRO A 195 -4.78 3.64 -24.64
CA PRO A 195 -3.80 3.06 -23.72
C PRO A 195 -4.41 2.58 -22.39
N ILE A 196 -5.45 3.25 -21.89
CA ILE A 196 -6.16 2.84 -20.68
C ILE A 196 -6.84 1.49 -20.94
N SER A 197 -7.63 1.41 -22.02
CA SER A 197 -8.31 0.18 -22.40
C SER A 197 -7.34 -0.99 -22.59
N GLN A 198 -6.26 -0.78 -23.35
CA GLN A 198 -5.24 -1.80 -23.61
C GLN A 198 -4.61 -2.32 -22.31
N ARG A 199 -4.22 -1.42 -21.40
CA ARG A 199 -3.62 -1.82 -20.12
C ARG A 199 -4.61 -2.60 -19.25
N MET A 200 -5.90 -2.25 -19.27
CA MET A 200 -6.93 -3.01 -18.57
C MET A 200 -7.14 -4.39 -19.18
N ASP A 201 -7.16 -4.49 -20.51
CA ASP A 201 -7.27 -5.77 -21.23
C ASP A 201 -6.11 -6.71 -20.89
N ASP A 202 -4.88 -6.20 -20.90
CA ASP A 202 -3.70 -6.99 -20.55
C ASP A 202 -3.71 -7.44 -19.09
N LEU A 203 -4.21 -6.60 -18.17
CA LEU A 203 -4.32 -6.94 -16.76
C LEU A 203 -5.35 -8.06 -16.51
N ILE A 204 -6.56 -7.90 -17.06
CA ILE A 204 -7.71 -8.78 -16.82
C ILE A 204 -7.50 -10.18 -17.44
N ARG A 205 -6.52 -10.36 -18.34
CA ARG A 205 -6.12 -11.69 -18.84
C ARG A 205 -5.51 -12.61 -17.77
N SER A 206 -5.05 -12.06 -16.65
CA SER A 206 -4.33 -12.82 -15.62
C SER A 206 -5.14 -12.95 -14.32
N PRO A 207 -5.21 -14.14 -13.71
CA PRO A 207 -5.73 -14.28 -12.36
C PRO A 207 -4.86 -13.53 -11.35
N PRO A 208 -5.42 -12.90 -10.31
CA PRO A 208 -6.84 -12.87 -9.91
C PRO A 208 -7.66 -11.70 -10.49
N TYR A 209 -7.11 -10.95 -11.47
CA TYR A 209 -7.73 -9.72 -11.97
C TYR A 209 -8.92 -10.01 -12.89
N ASP A 210 -8.91 -11.18 -13.54
CA ASP A 210 -9.96 -11.74 -14.38
C ASP A 210 -11.34 -11.82 -13.70
N THR A 211 -11.36 -12.03 -12.38
CA THR A 211 -12.58 -12.23 -11.58
C THR A 211 -12.94 -11.03 -10.72
N ASN A 212 -12.15 -9.96 -10.75
CA ASN A 212 -12.40 -8.78 -9.95
C ASN A 212 -13.54 -7.93 -10.54
N VAL A 213 -14.66 -7.88 -9.83
CA VAL A 213 -15.88 -7.18 -10.26
C VAL A 213 -15.65 -5.70 -10.58
N GLU A 214 -14.85 -5.00 -9.78
CA GLU A 214 -14.62 -3.56 -9.97
C GLU A 214 -13.76 -3.28 -11.21
N LEU A 215 -12.74 -4.11 -11.48
CA LEU A 215 -11.95 -4.00 -12.71
C LEU A 215 -12.78 -4.29 -13.96
N LEU A 216 -13.65 -5.31 -13.90
CA LEU A 216 -14.54 -5.66 -15.02
C LEU A 216 -15.56 -4.55 -15.29
N LYS A 217 -16.17 -3.97 -14.24
CA LYS A 217 -17.07 -2.82 -14.37
C LYS A 217 -16.36 -1.62 -15.00
N LEU A 218 -15.19 -1.25 -14.48
CA LEU A 218 -14.41 -0.15 -15.04
C LEU A 218 -14.04 -0.40 -16.50
N ARG A 219 -13.69 -1.64 -16.85
CA ARG A 219 -13.36 -1.99 -18.23
C ARG A 219 -14.55 -1.83 -19.16
N ALA A 220 -15.74 -2.23 -18.72
CA ALA A 220 -16.98 -2.04 -19.47
C ALA A 220 -17.31 -0.55 -19.66
N MET A 221 -17.14 0.26 -18.60
CA MET A 221 -17.33 1.71 -18.68
C MET A 221 -16.35 2.36 -19.66
N VAL A 222 -15.07 1.97 -19.64
CA VAL A 222 -14.08 2.47 -20.60
C VAL A 222 -14.42 2.01 -22.03
N ALA A 223 -14.96 0.80 -22.21
CA ALA A 223 -15.38 0.33 -23.53
C ALA A 223 -16.50 1.21 -24.11
N LEU A 224 -17.51 1.52 -23.29
CA LEU A 224 -18.62 2.38 -23.66
C LEU A 224 -18.13 3.81 -23.96
N TRP A 225 -17.25 4.35 -23.12
CA TRP A 225 -16.66 5.66 -23.35
C TRP A 225 -15.88 5.71 -24.67
N VAL A 226 -15.04 4.71 -24.95
CA VAL A 226 -14.29 4.62 -26.22
C VAL A 226 -15.21 4.43 -27.43
N SER A 227 -16.36 3.76 -27.28
CA SER A 227 -17.31 3.60 -28.39
C SER A 227 -18.13 4.86 -28.69
N ASP A 228 -18.31 5.73 -27.70
CA ASP A 228 -19.06 6.97 -27.83
C ASP A 228 -18.21 8.13 -28.42
N LEU A 229 -16.88 7.98 -28.47
CA LEU A 229 -15.91 8.94 -29.01
C LEU A 229 -15.65 8.77 -30.51
#